data_AF-A0A6J7A587-F1
#
_entry.id   AF-A0A6J7A587-F1
#
_cell.length_a   1.000
_cell.length_b   1.000
_cell.length_c   1.000
_cell.angle_alpha   90.00
_cell.angle_beta   90.00
_cell.angle_gamma   90.00
#
_symmetry.space_group_name_H-M   'P 1'
#
loop_
_entity.id
_entity.type
_entity.pdbx_description
1 polymer ?
#
loop_
_entity_poly.entity_id
_entity_poly.type
_entity_poly.pdbx_seq_one_letter_code
_entity_poly.pdbx_strand_id
1 'polypeptide(L)'
;MGLLQTIMTDGWTSKARRKHWMQQFLAKPSLFLTILNVRKWSERTVIALVMQNVDSSIKVIGKRGIFGFKLTSRNDSEHPNATYIPAANETVQRIAKNYGGIAGGNVGDLIGAPFTAHFVGGCVIGTDEKSGVIDPYHRVYNYPTLHVVDGSTITANLGVNPSLTITAQAERAFSMWPNKGDKDERPLQNDKYVLIPFIRPKKPFVPAGAVGELRIG
;
A
#
# COMPACT_ATOMS: atom_id res chain seq x y z
N MET A 1 -9.97 -8.76 -9.09
CA MET A 1 -9.14 -7.94 -10.01
C MET A 1 -9.48 -8.15 -11.48
N GLY A 2 -9.54 -9.38 -12.01
CA GLY A 2 -9.78 -9.62 -13.44
C GLY A 2 -11.11 -9.11 -14.03
N LEU A 3 -12.14 -8.80 -13.24
CA LEU A 3 -13.37 -8.14 -13.76
C LEU A 3 -13.34 -6.61 -13.67
N LEU A 4 -12.30 -6.04 -13.06
CA LEU A 4 -12.12 -4.60 -12.88
C LEU A 4 -11.21 -3.98 -13.95
N GLN A 5 -10.74 -4.78 -14.90
CA GLN A 5 -9.96 -4.33 -16.06
C GLN A 5 -10.86 -3.86 -17.19
N THR A 6 -10.33 -2.98 -18.04
CA THR A 6 -11.01 -2.44 -19.21
C THR A 6 -9.98 -2.06 -20.28
N ILE A 7 -10.44 -1.55 -21.41
CA ILE A 7 -9.56 -1.00 -22.44
C ILE A 7 -8.80 0.18 -21.85
N MET A 8 -7.48 0.23 -22.04
CA MET A 8 -6.68 1.36 -21.63
C MET A 8 -7.17 2.66 -22.29
N THR A 9 -7.22 3.74 -21.52
CA THR A 9 -7.69 5.05 -22.01
C THR A 9 -6.71 6.15 -21.67
N ASP A 10 -6.45 7.01 -22.64
CA ASP A 10 -5.74 8.28 -22.45
C ASP A 10 -6.69 9.45 -22.20
N GLY A 11 -6.28 10.36 -21.29
CA GLY A 11 -6.99 11.60 -21.03
C GLY A 11 -6.82 12.12 -19.60
N TRP A 12 -6.55 13.42 -19.47
CA TRP A 12 -6.40 14.09 -18.17
C TRP A 12 -7.70 14.20 -17.37
N THR A 13 -8.86 14.10 -18.03
CA THR A 13 -10.18 14.15 -17.39
C THR A 13 -10.94 12.84 -17.58
N SER A 14 -11.78 12.48 -16.60
CA SER A 14 -12.64 11.29 -16.71
C SER A 14 -13.58 11.36 -17.93
N LYS A 15 -14.02 12.56 -18.33
CA LYS A 15 -14.84 12.76 -19.53
C LYS A 15 -14.06 12.41 -20.80
N ALA A 16 -12.80 12.83 -20.91
CA ALA A 16 -11.93 12.48 -22.03
C ALA A 16 -11.69 10.97 -22.10
N ARG A 17 -11.40 10.34 -20.96
CA ARG A 17 -11.19 8.88 -20.88
C ARG A 17 -12.43 8.09 -21.29
N ARG A 18 -13.64 8.48 -20.86
CA ARG A 18 -14.90 7.86 -21.31
C ARG A 18 -15.13 8.00 -22.81
N LYS A 19 -14.84 9.18 -23.38
CA LYS A 19 -14.94 9.40 -24.83
C LYS A 19 -13.98 8.47 -25.59
N HIS A 20 -12.72 8.41 -25.14
CA HIS A 20 -11.71 7.55 -25.75
C HIS A 20 -12.07 6.06 -25.61
N TRP A 21 -12.55 5.64 -24.44
CA TRP A 21 -13.05 4.29 -24.21
C TRP A 21 -14.15 3.91 -25.21
N MET A 22 -15.14 4.79 -25.42
CA MET A 22 -16.24 4.54 -26.36
C MET A 22 -15.73 4.42 -27.80
N GLN A 23 -14.76 5.27 -28.20
CA GLN A 23 -14.13 5.18 -29.52
C GLN A 23 -13.43 3.84 -29.73
N GLN A 24 -12.66 3.36 -28.74
CA GLN A 24 -11.98 2.07 -28.82
C GLN A 24 -12.98 0.90 -28.82
N PHE A 25 -14.03 0.98 -28.00
CA PHE A 25 -15.07 -0.03 -27.95
C PHE A 25 -15.79 -0.17 -29.30
N LEU A 26 -16.18 0.95 -29.92
CA LEU A 26 -16.83 0.94 -31.23
C LEU A 26 -15.89 0.48 -32.36
N ALA A 27 -14.60 0.84 -32.30
CA ALA A 27 -13.63 0.44 -33.31
C ALA A 27 -13.28 -1.06 -33.24
N LYS A 28 -13.21 -1.64 -32.04
CA LYS A 28 -12.83 -3.05 -31.83
C LYS A 28 -13.60 -3.71 -30.66
N PRO A 29 -14.88 -4.07 -30.83
CA PRO A 29 -15.69 -4.69 -29.77
C PRO A 29 -15.12 -6.02 -29.24
N SER A 30 -14.45 -6.80 -30.11
CA SER A 30 -13.83 -8.08 -29.75
C SER A 30 -12.71 -7.96 -28.72
N LEU A 31 -12.02 -6.81 -28.68
CA LEU A 31 -10.97 -6.52 -27.70
C LEU A 31 -11.56 -6.44 -26.29
N PHE A 32 -12.75 -5.85 -26.15
CA PHE A 32 -13.46 -5.79 -24.88
C PHE A 32 -13.85 -7.18 -24.35
N LEU A 33 -14.39 -8.04 -25.22
CA LEU A 33 -14.70 -9.44 -24.87
C LEU A 33 -13.45 -10.22 -24.46
N THR A 34 -12.33 -9.96 -25.12
CA THR A 34 -11.03 -10.58 -24.79
C THR A 34 -10.54 -10.14 -23.41
N ILE A 35 -10.67 -8.85 -23.09
CA ILE A 35 -10.32 -8.29 -21.78
C ILE A 35 -11.22 -8.84 -20.68
N LEU A 36 -12.52 -9.00 -20.92
CA LEU A 36 -13.45 -9.55 -19.91
C LEU A 36 -13.27 -11.07 -19.68
N ASN A 37 -12.56 -11.77 -20.55
CA ASN A 37 -12.31 -13.20 -20.39
C ASN A 37 -11.26 -13.46 -19.29
N VAL A 38 -11.75 -13.76 -18.08
CA VAL A 38 -10.92 -14.04 -16.90
C VAL A 38 -10.38 -15.48 -16.81
N ARG A 39 -10.62 -16.33 -17.82
CA ARG A 39 -10.09 -17.70 -17.83
C ARG A 39 -8.56 -17.67 -17.92
N LYS A 40 -7.89 -18.31 -16.95
CA LYS A 40 -6.41 -18.34 -16.83
C LYS A 40 -5.79 -16.93 -16.80
N TRP A 41 -6.51 -15.96 -16.22
CA TRP A 41 -6.10 -14.56 -16.23
C TRP A 41 -4.71 -14.34 -15.58
N SER A 42 -4.42 -15.03 -14.48
CA SER A 42 -3.11 -14.95 -13.81
C SER A 42 -1.94 -15.44 -14.67
N GLU A 43 -2.18 -16.34 -15.63
CA GLU A 43 -1.18 -16.85 -16.57
C GLU A 43 -0.99 -15.92 -17.78
N ARG A 44 -1.92 -14.98 -18.01
CA ARG A 44 -2.03 -14.20 -19.25
C ARG A 44 -1.95 -12.69 -19.06
N THR A 45 -1.76 -12.22 -17.82
CA THR A 45 -1.81 -10.79 -17.49
C THR A 45 -0.63 -10.38 -16.64
N VAL A 46 0.02 -9.30 -17.06
CA VAL A 46 1.05 -8.60 -16.29
C VAL A 46 0.44 -7.31 -15.75
N ILE A 47 0.46 -7.14 -14.43
CA ILE A 47 -0.03 -5.92 -13.78
C ILE A 47 1.14 -4.94 -13.66
N ALA A 48 1.10 -3.86 -14.43
CA ALA A 48 2.02 -2.75 -14.29
C ALA A 48 1.47 -1.75 -13.26
N LEU A 49 2.02 -1.80 -12.04
CA LEU A 49 1.71 -0.84 -10.99
C LEU A 49 2.69 0.33 -11.05
N VAL A 50 2.18 1.54 -10.87
CA VAL A 50 2.98 2.76 -10.77
C VAL A 50 2.76 3.39 -9.40
N MET A 51 3.83 3.91 -8.81
CA MET A 51 3.80 4.73 -7.62
C MET A 51 4.47 6.05 -7.90
N GLN A 52 3.96 7.12 -7.31
CA GLN A 52 4.53 8.46 -7.40
C GLN A 52 5.18 8.83 -6.07
N ASN A 53 6.25 9.61 -6.14
CA ASN A 53 6.92 10.24 -5.00
C ASN A 53 6.32 11.62 -4.66
N VAL A 54 5.02 11.79 -4.88
CA VAL A 54 4.32 13.04 -4.58
C VAL A 54 3.63 12.94 -3.23
N ASP A 55 3.68 14.03 -2.46
CA ASP A 55 2.93 14.11 -1.22
C ASP A 55 1.44 14.09 -1.55
N SER A 56 0.75 13.10 -1.00
CA SER A 56 -0.64 12.81 -1.30
C SER A 56 -1.26 11.98 -0.20
N SER A 57 -2.53 12.23 0.06
CA SER A 57 -3.25 11.53 1.12
C SER A 57 -4.67 11.19 0.71
N ILE A 58 -5.22 10.20 1.39
CA ILE A 58 -6.60 9.77 1.25
C ILE A 58 -7.17 9.46 2.63
N LYS A 59 -8.33 10.02 2.93
CA LYS A 59 -9.02 9.76 4.19
C LYS A 59 -10.02 8.64 3.99
N VAL A 60 -9.82 7.53 4.70
CA VAL A 60 -10.78 6.42 4.76
C VAL A 60 -11.76 6.67 5.90
N ILE A 61 -13.05 6.56 5.63
CA ILE A 61 -14.13 6.92 6.55
C ILE A 61 -15.11 5.74 6.62
N GLY A 62 -15.46 5.35 7.84
CA GLY A 62 -16.57 4.44 8.10
C GLY A 62 -17.92 5.14 7.95
N LYS A 63 -18.82 4.55 7.16
CA LYS A 63 -20.19 5.03 7.00
C LYS A 63 -21.17 3.90 7.29
N ARG A 64 -22.09 4.12 8.21
CA ARG A 64 -23.21 3.21 8.46
C ARG A 64 -24.34 3.54 7.48
N GLY A 65 -24.81 2.53 6.75
CA GLY A 65 -25.95 2.61 5.85
C GLY A 65 -27.02 1.59 6.21
N ILE A 66 -28.10 1.55 5.42
CA ILE A 66 -29.23 0.64 5.63
C ILE A 66 -28.83 -0.85 5.58
N PHE A 67 -27.77 -1.19 4.84
CA PHE A 67 -27.24 -2.55 4.71
C PHE A 67 -26.01 -2.82 5.61
N GLY A 68 -25.78 -1.98 6.63
CA GLY A 68 -24.68 -2.15 7.58
C GLY A 68 -23.53 -1.16 7.38
N PHE A 69 -22.34 -1.53 7.87
CA PHE A 69 -21.15 -0.68 7.83
C PHE A 69 -20.41 -0.83 6.50
N LYS A 70 -19.99 0.29 5.92
CA LYS A 70 -19.12 0.32 4.74
C LYS A 70 -18.01 1.34 4.90
N LEU A 71 -16.89 1.10 4.24
CA LEU A 71 -15.82 2.09 4.11
C LEU A 71 -16.06 2.92 2.84
N THR A 72 -15.74 4.22 2.94
CA THR A 72 -15.65 5.14 1.82
C THR A 72 -14.34 5.90 1.93
N SER A 73 -13.86 6.49 0.83
CA SER A 73 -12.67 7.32 0.85
C SER A 73 -12.94 8.71 0.30
N ARG A 74 -12.10 9.66 0.71
CA ARG A 74 -12.07 11.03 0.17
C ARG A 74 -10.61 11.43 -0.06
N ASN A 75 -10.31 11.91 -1.27
CA ASN A 75 -9.02 12.50 -1.58
C ASN A 75 -8.86 13.86 -0.90
N ASP A 76 -7.61 14.24 -0.66
CA ASP A 76 -7.28 15.63 -0.35
C ASP A 76 -7.72 16.55 -1.50
N SER A 77 -8.43 17.63 -1.17
CA SER A 77 -8.87 18.63 -2.13
C SER A 77 -7.76 19.59 -2.53
N GLU A 78 -6.77 19.81 -1.65
CA GLU A 78 -5.63 20.70 -1.90
C GLU A 78 -4.54 19.99 -2.71
N HIS A 79 -4.28 18.71 -2.39
CA HIS A 79 -3.32 17.86 -3.08
C HIS A 79 -3.97 16.59 -3.64
N PRO A 80 -4.82 16.71 -4.68
CA PRO A 80 -5.55 15.56 -5.21
C PRO A 80 -4.61 14.54 -5.84
N ASN A 81 -4.86 13.26 -5.55
CA ASN A 81 -4.18 12.14 -6.21
C ASN A 81 -4.32 12.24 -7.74
N ALA A 82 -3.21 12.05 -8.45
CA ALA A 82 -3.23 12.03 -9.91
C ALA A 82 -4.11 10.87 -10.40
N THR A 83 -5.08 11.17 -11.25
CA THR A 83 -5.97 10.16 -11.85
C THR A 83 -5.49 9.70 -13.23
N TYR A 84 -4.38 10.27 -13.71
CA TYR A 84 -3.79 9.98 -15.00
C TYR A 84 -2.29 10.26 -14.95
N ILE A 85 -1.46 9.27 -15.32
CA ILE A 85 0.00 9.36 -15.32
C ILE A 85 0.50 8.99 -16.71
N PRO A 86 0.83 9.98 -17.58
CA PRO A 86 1.21 9.73 -18.97
C PRO A 86 2.34 8.73 -19.13
N ALA A 87 3.39 8.83 -18.30
CA ALA A 87 4.53 7.93 -18.33
C ALA A 87 4.15 6.46 -18.01
N ALA A 88 3.19 6.25 -17.11
CA ALA A 88 2.68 4.91 -16.80
C ALA A 88 1.92 4.33 -17.99
N ASN A 89 1.03 5.13 -18.59
CA ASN A 89 0.28 4.77 -19.78
C ASN A 89 1.21 4.40 -20.95
N GLU A 90 2.18 5.27 -21.24
CA GLU A 90 3.17 5.03 -22.29
C GLU A 90 3.96 3.73 -22.04
N THR A 91 4.37 3.48 -20.79
CA THR A 91 5.10 2.27 -20.41
C THR A 91 4.27 1.02 -20.70
N VAL A 92 2.99 1.00 -20.32
CA VAL A 92 2.09 -0.13 -20.60
C VAL A 92 1.87 -0.34 -22.11
N GLN A 93 1.72 0.74 -22.87
CA GLN A 93 1.61 0.65 -24.34
C GLN A 93 2.87 0.06 -24.97
N ARG A 94 4.06 0.48 -24.52
CA ARG A 94 5.34 -0.06 -25.00
C ARG A 94 5.50 -1.54 -24.67
N ILE A 95 5.14 -1.95 -23.44
CA ILE A 95 5.14 -3.38 -23.05
C ILE A 95 4.21 -4.17 -23.97
N ALA A 96 2.95 -3.72 -24.13
CA ALA A 96 1.99 -4.40 -24.99
C ALA A 96 2.50 -4.51 -26.45
N LYS A 97 3.06 -3.44 -27.00
CA LYS A 97 3.62 -3.42 -28.37
C LYS A 97 4.78 -4.41 -28.53
N ASN A 98 5.70 -4.47 -27.56
CA ASN A 98 6.90 -5.30 -27.65
C ASN A 98 6.61 -6.81 -27.50
N TYR A 99 5.55 -7.18 -26.79
CA TYR A 99 5.20 -8.57 -26.50
C TYR A 99 3.92 -9.05 -27.21
N GLY A 100 3.37 -8.26 -28.14
CA GLY A 100 2.12 -8.59 -28.84
C GLY A 100 0.90 -8.67 -27.92
N GLY A 101 0.94 -7.98 -26.79
CA GLY A 101 -0.11 -7.94 -25.77
C GLY A 101 -1.17 -6.86 -26.02
N ILE A 102 -2.16 -6.82 -25.14
CA ILE A 102 -3.20 -5.78 -25.10
C ILE A 102 -2.93 -4.86 -23.92
N ALA A 103 -2.85 -3.57 -24.18
CA ALA A 103 -2.76 -2.57 -23.11
C ALA A 103 -4.13 -2.44 -22.40
N GLY A 104 -4.18 -2.83 -21.14
CA GLY A 104 -5.36 -2.75 -20.29
C GLY A 104 -5.32 -1.56 -19.33
N GLY A 105 -6.48 -1.04 -18.96
CA GLY A 105 -6.70 -0.07 -17.88
C GLY A 105 -7.62 -0.64 -16.81
N ASN A 106 -8.03 0.20 -15.85
CA ASN A 106 -8.99 -0.21 -14.82
C ASN A 106 -10.30 0.60 -14.94
N VAL A 107 -11.42 0.02 -14.50
CA VAL A 107 -12.74 0.68 -14.58
C VAL A 107 -12.82 1.98 -13.75
N GLY A 108 -12.00 2.13 -12.72
CA GLY A 108 -11.90 3.33 -11.89
C GLY A 108 -11.41 4.55 -12.67
N ASP A 109 -10.57 4.35 -13.69
CA ASP A 109 -10.08 5.42 -14.57
C ASP A 109 -11.24 6.17 -15.24
N LEU A 110 -12.29 5.45 -15.64
CA LEU A 110 -13.45 6.01 -16.35
C LEU A 110 -14.28 6.98 -15.50
N ILE A 111 -14.17 6.88 -14.18
CA ILE A 111 -14.85 7.76 -13.22
C ILE A 111 -13.91 8.68 -12.44
N GLY A 112 -12.59 8.57 -12.66
CA GLY A 112 -11.59 9.37 -11.94
C GLY A 112 -11.35 8.89 -10.51
N ALA A 113 -11.55 7.61 -10.26
CA ALA A 113 -11.29 6.96 -8.98
C ALA A 113 -10.27 5.83 -9.20
N PRO A 114 -8.98 6.16 -9.43
CA PRO A 114 -7.94 5.16 -9.60
C PRO A 114 -7.83 4.27 -8.36
N PHE A 115 -7.43 3.01 -8.58
CA PHE A 115 -7.25 2.06 -7.48
C PHE A 115 -5.85 2.17 -6.87
N THR A 116 -5.78 2.09 -5.55
CA THR A 116 -4.53 1.89 -4.80
C THR A 116 -4.67 0.64 -3.93
N ALA A 117 -3.58 -0.11 -3.79
CA ALA A 117 -3.54 -1.33 -3.00
C ALA A 117 -2.88 -1.13 -1.62
N HIS A 118 -2.04 -0.11 -1.47
CA HIS A 118 -1.15 0.04 -0.33
C HIS A 118 -1.49 1.32 0.44
N PHE A 119 -2.60 1.33 1.20
CA PHE A 119 -2.83 2.38 2.18
C PHE A 119 -1.78 2.25 3.29
N VAL A 120 -1.07 3.34 3.55
CA VAL A 120 -0.07 3.46 4.61
C VAL A 120 -0.41 4.65 5.50
N GLY A 121 0.13 4.66 6.71
CA GLY A 121 -0.16 5.70 7.69
C GLY A 121 -1.47 5.50 8.45
N GLY A 122 -1.80 6.46 9.31
CA GLY A 122 -2.96 6.42 10.22
C GLY A 122 -2.57 6.17 11.68
N CYS A 123 -1.59 5.32 11.94
CA CYS A 123 -0.99 5.12 13.26
C CYS A 123 0.52 5.41 13.21
N VAL A 124 0.87 6.57 12.66
CA VAL A 124 2.26 6.93 12.34
C VAL A 124 3.14 7.02 13.59
N ILE A 125 4.42 6.72 13.41
CA ILE A 125 5.46 6.90 14.42
C ILE A 125 5.68 8.41 14.63
N GLY A 126 5.62 8.86 15.89
CA GLY A 126 5.87 10.24 16.30
C GLY A 126 6.99 10.34 17.33
N THR A 127 7.43 11.57 17.61
CA THR A 127 8.31 11.87 18.75
C THR A 127 7.51 12.09 20.03
N ASP A 128 6.24 12.48 19.89
CA ASP A 128 5.26 12.66 20.96
C ASP A 128 3.84 12.30 20.48
N GLU A 129 2.89 12.32 21.40
CA GLU A 129 1.47 12.05 21.17
C GLU A 129 0.75 13.07 20.26
N LYS A 130 1.38 14.22 19.98
CA LYS A 130 0.85 15.24 19.06
C LYS A 130 1.28 15.01 17.62
N SER A 131 2.42 14.36 17.43
CA SER A 131 3.05 14.09 16.13
C SER A 131 2.85 12.66 15.63
N GLY A 132 2.38 11.73 16.48
CA GLY A 132 2.08 10.37 16.08
C GLY A 132 1.17 9.62 17.05
N VAL A 133 0.79 8.40 16.66
CA VAL A 133 -0.05 7.49 17.49
C VAL A 133 0.80 6.53 18.30
N ILE A 134 1.95 6.15 17.75
CA ILE A 134 2.92 5.27 18.41
C ILE A 134 4.27 5.97 18.57
N ASP A 135 5.00 5.56 19.59
CA ASP A 135 6.37 6.01 19.81
C ASP A 135 7.38 5.29 18.88
N PRO A 136 8.68 5.68 18.89
CA PRO A 136 9.71 5.05 18.05
C PRO A 136 9.98 3.56 18.30
N TYR A 137 9.37 2.98 19.35
CA TYR A 137 9.43 1.56 19.72
C TYR A 137 8.10 0.84 19.47
N HIS A 138 7.19 1.46 18.70
CA HIS A 138 5.89 0.93 18.30
C HIS A 138 4.89 0.72 19.45
N ARG A 139 5.06 1.43 20.57
CA ARG A 139 4.07 1.46 21.67
C ARG A 139 3.08 2.59 21.43
N VAL A 140 1.79 2.33 21.59
CA VAL A 140 0.75 3.36 21.50
C VAL A 140 0.93 4.36 22.64
N TYR A 141 0.93 5.66 22.33
CA TYR A 141 0.98 6.71 23.37
C TYR A 141 -0.15 6.53 24.38
N ASN A 142 0.16 6.66 25.67
CA ASN A 142 -0.76 6.46 26.80
C ASN A 142 -1.25 5.00 27.00
N TYR A 143 -0.81 4.06 26.16
CA TYR A 143 -1.11 2.63 26.28
C TYR A 143 0.16 1.79 25.99
N PRO A 144 1.20 1.85 26.84
CA PRO A 144 2.52 1.29 26.53
C PRO A 144 2.56 -0.24 26.38
N THR A 145 1.49 -0.95 26.79
CA THR A 145 1.31 -2.39 26.58
C THR A 145 0.66 -2.71 25.23
N LEU A 146 0.07 -1.73 24.55
CA LEU A 146 -0.53 -1.86 23.23
C LEU A 146 0.47 -1.44 22.15
N HIS A 147 0.60 -2.24 21.10
CA HIS A 147 1.56 -2.02 20.03
C HIS A 147 0.87 -2.10 18.67
N VAL A 148 1.35 -1.32 17.70
CA VAL A 148 0.89 -1.36 16.30
C VAL A 148 2.12 -1.62 15.42
N VAL A 149 2.05 -2.65 14.58
CA VAL A 149 3.15 -3.10 13.73
C VAL A 149 2.60 -3.57 12.39
N ASP A 150 2.29 -2.62 11.51
CA ASP A 150 1.80 -2.85 10.14
C ASP A 150 2.03 -1.61 9.25
N GLY A 151 1.44 -1.59 8.06
CA GLY A 151 1.55 -0.46 7.13
C GLY A 151 1.00 0.87 7.65
N SER A 152 0.17 0.87 8.71
CA SER A 152 -0.35 2.10 9.31
C SER A 152 0.71 2.91 10.05
N THR A 153 1.84 2.28 10.38
CA THR A 153 2.95 2.88 11.11
C THR A 153 3.93 3.64 10.21
N ILE A 154 3.85 3.43 8.90
CA ILE A 154 4.67 4.13 7.91
C ILE A 154 4.25 5.61 7.86
N THR A 155 5.18 6.50 8.22
CA THR A 155 4.93 7.95 8.38
C THR A 155 4.67 8.67 7.05
N ALA A 156 5.29 8.22 5.96
CA ALA A 156 5.20 8.89 4.66
C ALA A 156 5.17 7.88 3.50
N ASN A 157 4.62 8.29 2.37
CA ASN A 157 4.61 7.48 1.16
C ASN A 157 6.04 7.17 0.70
N LEU A 158 6.36 5.88 0.56
CA LEU A 158 7.68 5.39 0.19
C LEU A 158 7.97 5.51 -1.32
N GLY A 159 6.95 5.73 -2.15
CA GLY A 159 7.06 5.69 -3.61
C GLY A 159 7.33 4.29 -4.19
N VAL A 160 7.36 3.26 -3.33
CA VAL A 160 7.58 1.84 -3.68
C VAL A 160 6.73 0.94 -2.79
N ASN A 161 6.68 -0.36 -3.10
CA ASN A 161 5.90 -1.34 -2.35
C ASN A 161 6.35 -1.38 -0.86
N PRO A 162 5.43 -1.22 0.12
CA PRO A 162 5.79 -1.07 1.52
C PRO A 162 6.15 -2.37 2.23
N SER A 163 5.92 -3.54 1.62
CA SER A 163 6.07 -4.84 2.30
C SER A 163 7.39 -5.01 3.04
N LEU A 164 8.53 -4.75 2.39
CA LEU A 164 9.86 -4.87 3.02
C LEU A 164 10.09 -3.84 4.12
N THR A 165 9.54 -2.63 3.99
CA THR A 165 9.62 -1.61 5.04
C THR A 165 8.80 -2.01 6.27
N ILE A 166 7.62 -2.59 6.06
CA ILE A 166 6.78 -3.13 7.15
C ILE A 166 7.54 -4.25 7.86
N THR A 167 8.13 -5.18 7.10
CA THR A 167 8.96 -6.26 7.66
C THR A 167 10.14 -5.70 8.46
N ALA A 168 10.90 -4.75 7.91
CA ALA A 168 12.04 -4.15 8.58
C ALA A 168 11.64 -3.42 9.87
N GLN A 169 10.52 -2.65 9.86
CA GLN A 169 10.01 -1.99 11.06
C GLN A 169 9.53 -3.00 12.11
N ALA A 170 8.87 -4.08 11.68
CA ALA A 170 8.42 -5.14 12.57
C ALA A 170 9.59 -5.86 13.25
N GLU A 171 10.59 -6.30 12.46
CA GLU A 171 11.79 -6.95 12.97
C GLU A 171 12.55 -6.05 13.93
N ARG A 172 12.74 -4.77 13.56
CA ARG A 172 13.35 -3.78 14.43
C ARG A 172 12.57 -3.63 15.74
N ALA A 173 11.25 -3.43 15.69
CA ALA A 173 10.44 -3.22 16.88
C ALA A 173 10.51 -4.41 17.85
N PHE A 174 10.38 -5.64 17.35
CA PHE A 174 10.40 -6.85 18.18
C PHE A 174 11.79 -7.22 18.66
N SER A 175 12.86 -6.91 17.92
CA SER A 175 14.24 -7.14 18.36
C SER A 175 14.61 -6.37 19.64
N MET A 176 13.83 -5.34 19.97
CA MET A 176 13.99 -4.47 21.13
C MET A 176 13.07 -4.86 22.30
N TRP A 177 12.26 -5.91 22.17
CA TRP A 177 11.36 -6.34 23.23
C TRP A 177 12.10 -7.14 24.31
N PRO A 178 11.78 -6.92 25.59
CA PRO A 178 12.31 -7.76 26.66
C PRO A 178 11.78 -9.18 26.51
N ASN A 179 12.58 -10.18 26.91
CA ASN A 179 12.04 -11.51 27.10
C ASN A 179 11.02 -11.50 28.24
N LYS A 180 10.10 -12.47 28.24
CA LYS A 180 9.12 -12.62 29.32
C LYS A 180 9.82 -12.73 30.68
N GLY A 181 9.51 -11.79 31.58
CA GLY A 181 10.07 -11.70 32.93
C GLY A 181 11.33 -10.83 33.05
N ASP A 182 11.91 -10.39 31.92
CA ASP A 182 13.00 -9.42 31.94
C ASP A 182 12.45 -8.01 32.12
N LYS A 183 13.29 -7.13 32.66
CA LYS A 183 13.01 -5.70 32.72
C LYS A 183 13.02 -5.12 31.30
N ASP A 184 12.06 -4.24 31.02
CA ASP A 184 12.04 -3.48 29.78
C ASP A 184 13.09 -2.37 29.85
N GLU A 185 14.11 -2.44 28.99
CA GLU A 185 15.19 -1.45 28.91
C GLU A 185 14.91 -0.36 27.88
N ARG A 186 13.77 -0.42 27.16
CA ARG A 186 13.35 0.67 26.29
C ARG A 186 13.06 1.92 27.14
N PRO A 187 13.51 3.12 26.72
CA PRO A 187 13.14 4.38 27.37
C PRO A 187 11.64 4.55 27.56
N LEU A 188 11.23 5.37 28.52
CA LEU A 188 9.81 5.68 28.73
C LEU A 188 9.28 6.51 27.54
N GLN A 189 7.96 6.56 27.40
CA GLN A 189 7.35 7.47 26.44
C GLN A 189 7.72 8.92 26.79
N ASN A 190 7.97 9.74 25.77
CA ASN A 190 8.46 11.13 25.85
C ASN A 190 9.95 11.31 26.23
N ASP A 191 10.66 10.23 26.59
CA ASP A 191 12.12 10.28 26.64
C ASP A 191 12.70 10.41 25.22
N LYS A 192 13.93 10.91 25.12
CA LYS A 192 14.65 10.93 23.84
C LYS A 192 14.83 9.51 23.33
N TYR A 193 14.69 9.35 22.01
CA TYR A 193 15.00 8.08 21.36
C TYR A 193 16.48 7.70 21.60
N VAL A 194 16.70 6.42 21.92
CA VAL A 194 18.02 5.82 22.09
C VAL A 194 18.03 4.53 21.30
N LEU A 195 19.07 4.31 20.49
CA LEU A 195 19.25 3.02 19.87
C LEU A 195 19.63 2.00 20.95
N ILE A 196 18.77 1.03 21.19
CA ILE A 196 19.07 -0.06 22.12
C ILE A 196 19.56 -1.31 21.38
N PRO A 197 20.48 -2.10 21.98
CA PRO A 197 20.92 -3.35 21.39
C PRO A 197 19.77 -4.36 21.21
N PHE A 198 19.88 -5.19 20.18
CA PHE A 198 18.92 -6.27 19.94
C PHE A 198 18.99 -7.33 21.06
N ILE A 199 17.83 -7.74 21.55
CA ILE A 199 17.67 -8.72 22.62
C ILE A 199 17.46 -10.09 21.99
N ARG A 200 18.39 -11.03 22.24
CA ARG A 200 18.21 -12.42 21.79
C ARG A 200 17.06 -13.08 22.57
N PRO A 201 16.16 -13.80 21.88
CA PRO A 201 15.12 -14.56 22.55
C PRO A 201 15.72 -15.71 23.36
N LYS A 202 15.33 -15.86 24.62
CA LYS A 202 15.75 -16.99 25.50
C LYS A 202 15.24 -18.34 25.00
N LYS A 203 14.09 -18.33 24.30
CA LYS A 203 13.44 -19.51 23.72
C LYS A 203 13.01 -19.16 22.28
N PRO A 204 13.92 -19.22 21.29
CA PRO A 204 13.57 -18.90 19.91
C PRO A 204 12.55 -19.91 19.38
N PHE A 205 11.58 -19.43 18.58
CA PHE A 205 10.60 -20.31 17.92
C PHE A 205 11.25 -21.13 16.80
N VAL A 206 12.14 -20.51 16.03
CA VAL A 206 12.92 -21.21 15.00
C VAL A 206 14.21 -21.74 15.63
N PRO A 207 14.47 -23.07 15.59
CA PRO A 207 15.65 -23.66 16.19
C PRO A 207 16.97 -23.20 15.55
N ALA A 208 18.05 -23.28 16.33
CA ALA A 208 19.39 -23.04 15.81
C ALA A 208 19.74 -24.03 14.69
N GLY A 209 20.37 -23.55 13.61
CA GLY A 209 20.71 -24.34 12.43
C GLY A 209 19.59 -24.53 11.40
N ALA A 210 18.35 -24.12 11.68
CA ALA A 210 17.26 -24.17 10.71
C ALA A 210 17.37 -23.06 9.65
N VAL A 211 16.72 -23.24 8.49
CA VAL A 211 16.76 -22.29 7.36
C VAL A 211 16.29 -20.88 7.74
N GLY A 212 15.34 -20.76 8.68
CA GLY A 212 14.82 -19.48 9.18
C GLY A 212 15.37 -19.06 10.53
N GLU A 213 16.50 -19.62 10.97
CA GLU A 213 17.13 -19.25 12.24
C GLU A 213 17.37 -17.73 12.30
N LEU A 214 17.00 -17.10 13.42
CA LEU A 214 17.35 -15.71 13.67
C LEU A 214 18.86 -15.58 13.86
N ARG A 215 19.55 -15.03 12.84
CA ARG A 215 20.98 -14.76 12.87
C ARG A 215 21.20 -13.27 13.14
N ILE A 216 21.57 -12.93 14.37
CA ILE A 216 21.99 -11.56 14.72
C ILE A 216 23.51 -11.51 14.60
N GLY A 217 24.00 -10.72 13.64
CA GLY A 217 25.41 -10.46 13.36
C GLY A 217 25.67 -8.98 13.18
#